data_AF-A0A9P9DPU8-F1
#
_entry.id   AF-A0A9P9DPU8-F1
#
_cell.length_a   1.000
_cell.length_b   1.000
_cell.length_c   1.000
_cell.angle_alpha   90.00
_cell.angle_beta   90.00
_cell.angle_gamma   90.00
#
_symmetry.space_group_name_H-M   'P 1'
#
loop_
_entity.id
_entity.type
_entity.pdbx_description
1 polymer ?
#
loop_
_entity_poly.entity_id
_entity_poly.type
_entity_poly.pdbx_seq_one_letter_code
_entity_poly.pdbx_strand_id
1 'polypeptide(L)'
;MISAARDKAASGPSGAADGSSASSKPHRKRVRNFTADDRAAHRIFERNRRESFRERLNDLAKELPALAGKNPQRLSKHTVLDESIARHRFMQSNCLHAIQSMRDLIQERDELLTEINTWRNASGLNERQPRAVDMNAERLGSLEKAIHMNPSDSSSGCTSQSPDSELGPKNVEDGNQTGFASQPHCSSLTTFMAAAQGAHDDMSNPFPLSTG
;
A
#
# COMPACT_ATOMS: atom_id res chain seq x y z
N MET A 1 51.30 32.31 -29.71
CA MET A 1 50.52 33.57 -29.63
C MET A 1 49.16 33.20 -29.05
N ILE A 2 48.67 33.61 -27.87
CA ILE A 2 48.93 34.74 -26.96
C ILE A 2 48.50 34.35 -25.51
N SER A 3 49.25 34.88 -24.54
CA SER A 3 49.12 35.08 -23.07
C SER A 3 47.75 35.01 -22.38
N ALA A 4 47.63 34.36 -21.20
CA ALA A 4 47.75 34.85 -19.79
C ALA A 4 46.42 35.42 -19.23
N ALA A 5 46.03 35.35 -17.95
CA ALA A 5 46.66 34.98 -16.69
C ALA A 5 45.59 34.51 -15.67
N ARG A 6 46.05 33.78 -14.66
CA ARG A 6 45.33 33.32 -13.46
C ARG A 6 45.96 34.03 -12.25
N ASP A 7 45.14 34.46 -11.30
CA ASP A 7 45.39 34.66 -9.84
C ASP A 7 44.14 35.37 -9.27
N LYS A 8 43.67 35.21 -8.03
CA LYS A 8 44.36 35.06 -6.75
C LYS A 8 43.37 34.64 -5.65
N ALA A 9 43.83 33.86 -4.68
CA ALA A 9 43.13 33.46 -3.46
C ALA A 9 43.20 34.52 -2.34
N ALA A 10 42.22 34.53 -1.43
CA ALA A 10 42.30 35.01 -0.05
C ALA A 10 41.14 34.38 0.76
N SER A 11 41.44 33.45 1.68
CA SER A 11 41.66 33.69 3.12
C SER A 11 40.35 33.85 3.90
N GLY A 12 39.96 32.80 4.63
CA GLY A 12 38.97 32.89 5.70
C GLY A 12 39.64 33.18 7.05
N PRO A 13 38.90 33.64 8.06
CA PRO A 13 39.34 33.55 9.44
C PRO A 13 38.55 32.48 10.20
N SER A 14 39.32 31.58 10.82
CA SER A 14 38.92 30.79 11.98
C SER A 14 38.76 31.71 13.20
N GLY A 15 37.77 31.44 14.05
CA GLY A 15 37.58 32.18 15.30
C GLY A 15 36.65 31.44 16.25
N ALA A 16 37.23 30.59 17.10
CA ALA A 16 36.59 30.07 18.30
C ALA A 16 36.92 30.96 19.51
N ALA A 17 35.87 31.25 20.29
CA ALA A 17 35.80 31.62 21.72
C ALA A 17 36.58 32.86 22.25
N ASP A 18 35.84 33.84 22.81
CA ASP A 18 35.86 34.12 24.25
C ASP A 18 34.62 34.93 24.68
N GLY A 19 34.17 34.74 25.92
CA GLY A 19 32.92 35.23 26.46
C GLY A 19 32.90 36.71 26.84
N SER A 20 31.72 37.32 26.73
CA SER A 20 31.29 38.39 27.63
C SER A 20 29.77 38.50 27.63
N SER A 21 29.23 38.40 28.83
CA SER A 21 27.83 38.58 29.18
C SER A 21 27.27 39.91 28.66
N ALA A 22 26.32 39.86 27.73
CA ALA A 22 25.43 40.98 27.44
C ALA A 22 24.09 40.48 26.84
N SER A 23 23.10 40.29 27.70
CA SER A 23 21.66 40.18 27.40
C SER A 23 21.25 39.17 26.31
N SER A 24 20.92 37.95 26.72
CA SER A 24 20.18 36.99 25.89
C SER A 24 18.77 37.52 25.58
N LYS A 25 18.66 38.40 24.58
CA LYS A 25 17.35 38.78 24.04
C LYS A 25 16.69 37.51 23.51
N PRO A 26 15.46 37.18 23.94
CA PRO A 26 14.80 35.95 23.51
C PRO A 26 14.66 35.99 21.99
N HIS A 27 15.21 34.97 21.31
CA HIS A 27 15.15 34.83 19.87
C HIS A 27 13.68 34.77 19.44
N ARG A 28 13.13 35.91 19.01
CA ARG A 28 11.74 36.01 18.54
C ARG A 28 11.62 35.10 17.33
N LYS A 29 10.71 34.12 17.40
CA LYS A 29 10.37 33.28 16.25
C LYS A 29 10.03 34.22 15.09
N ARG A 30 10.76 34.12 13.98
CA ARG A 30 10.45 34.85 12.76
C ARG A 30 9.08 34.37 12.29
N VAL A 31 8.05 35.16 12.54
CA VAL A 31 6.72 34.90 12.00
C VAL A 31 6.82 35.11 10.50
N ARG A 32 6.56 34.05 9.71
CA ARG A 32 6.48 34.16 8.27
C ARG A 32 5.10 34.65 7.89
N ASN A 33 5.02 35.80 7.27
CA ASN A 33 3.76 36.34 6.76
C ASN A 33 3.46 35.65 5.43
N PHE A 34 2.45 34.78 5.41
CA PHE A 34 2.00 34.15 4.16
C PHE A 34 1.47 35.22 3.21
N THR A 35 2.07 35.28 2.02
CA THR A 35 1.65 36.21 0.97
C THR A 35 0.32 35.75 0.34
N ALA A 36 -0.32 36.63 -0.44
CA ALA A 36 -1.49 36.23 -1.22
C ALA A 36 -1.13 35.12 -2.22
N ASP A 37 0.07 35.18 -2.80
CA ASP A 37 0.60 34.19 -3.73
C ASP A 37 0.83 32.84 -3.05
N ASP A 38 1.36 32.82 -1.83
CA ASP A 38 1.50 31.58 -1.04
C ASP A 38 0.13 30.91 -0.82
N ARG A 39 -0.90 31.71 -0.49
CA ARG A 39 -2.28 31.21 -0.34
C ARG A 39 -2.86 30.72 -1.66
N ALA A 40 -2.60 31.42 -2.77
CA ALA A 40 -3.05 31.02 -4.10
C ALA A 40 -2.40 29.69 -4.54
N ALA A 41 -1.08 29.56 -4.36
CA ALA A 41 -0.33 28.34 -4.63
C ALA A 41 -0.86 27.17 -3.79
N HIS A 42 -1.14 27.39 -2.50
CA HIS A 42 -1.72 26.36 -1.64
C HIS A 42 -3.10 25.89 -2.12
N ARG A 43 -3.97 26.81 -2.59
CA ARG A 43 -5.28 26.44 -3.17
C ARG A 43 -5.13 25.57 -4.42
N ILE A 44 -4.16 25.88 -5.28
CA ILE A 44 -3.88 25.09 -6.48
C ILE A 44 -3.38 23.70 -6.09
N PHE A 45 -2.40 23.63 -5.19
CA PHE A 45 -1.84 22.36 -4.72
C PHE A 45 -2.92 21.44 -4.11
N GLU A 46 -3.73 21.98 -3.20
CA GLU A 46 -4.77 21.18 -2.53
C GLU A 46 -5.91 20.81 -3.50
N ARG A 47 -6.21 21.63 -4.52
CA ARG A 47 -7.12 21.24 -5.60
C ARG A 47 -6.59 20.03 -6.35
N ASN A 48 -5.35 20.08 -6.83
CA ASN A 48 -4.72 18.99 -7.58
C ASN A 48 -4.63 17.70 -6.74
N ARG A 49 -4.34 17.84 -5.43
CA ARG A 49 -4.35 16.70 -4.50
C ARG A 49 -5.74 16.06 -4.38
N ARG A 50 -6.81 16.85 -4.33
CA ARG A 50 -8.19 16.32 -4.28
C ARG A 50 -8.62 15.71 -5.61
N GLU A 51 -8.20 16.27 -6.74
CA GLU A 51 -8.50 15.75 -8.07
C GLU A 51 -7.83 14.40 -8.29
N SER A 52 -6.52 14.31 -8.05
CA SER A 52 -5.78 13.04 -8.13
C SER A 52 -6.33 11.97 -7.19
N PHE A 53 -6.75 12.33 -5.97
CA PHE A 53 -7.40 11.39 -5.06
C PHE A 53 -8.76 10.89 -5.61
N ARG A 54 -9.57 11.78 -6.21
CA ARG A 54 -10.85 11.40 -6.82
C ARG A 54 -10.65 10.51 -8.05
N GLU A 55 -9.64 10.79 -8.88
CA GLU A 55 -9.29 9.96 -10.04
C GLU A 55 -8.95 8.53 -9.60
N ARG A 56 -8.08 8.37 -8.60
CA ARG A 56 -7.74 7.04 -8.05
C ARG A 56 -8.96 6.29 -7.49
N LEU A 57 -9.90 6.99 -6.85
CA LEU A 57 -11.15 6.37 -6.39
C LEU A 57 -12.04 5.93 -7.56
N ASN A 58 -12.12 6.73 -8.62
CA ASN A 58 -12.89 6.38 -9.81
C ASN A 58 -12.27 5.17 -10.52
N ASP A 59 -10.94 5.09 -10.60
CA ASP A 59 -10.25 3.95 -11.19
C ASP A 59 -10.44 2.69 -10.35
N LEU A 60 -10.32 2.79 -9.03
CA LEU A 60 -10.64 1.68 -8.13
C LEU A 60 -12.07 1.20 -8.33
N ALA A 61 -13.06 2.10 -8.46
CA ALA A 61 -14.45 1.71 -8.66
C ALA A 61 -14.71 0.95 -9.96
N LYS A 62 -13.95 1.21 -11.04
CA LYS A 62 -14.05 0.49 -12.32
C LYS A 62 -13.60 -0.98 -12.21
N GLU A 63 -12.65 -1.25 -11.31
CA GLU A 63 -12.11 -2.60 -11.07
C GLU A 63 -13.02 -3.48 -10.20
N LEU A 64 -14.08 -2.91 -9.61
CA LEU A 64 -14.97 -3.59 -8.67
C LEU A 64 -16.22 -4.14 -9.39
N PRO A 65 -16.39 -5.48 -9.47
CA PRO A 65 -17.54 -6.07 -10.14
C PRO A 65 -18.89 -5.66 -9.53
N ALA A 66 -18.96 -5.49 -8.20
CA ALA A 66 -20.17 -5.07 -7.49
C ALA A 66 -20.63 -3.64 -7.81
N LEU A 67 -19.75 -2.84 -8.42
CA LEU A 67 -20.00 -1.47 -8.84
C LEU A 67 -20.14 -1.35 -10.36
N ALA A 68 -20.04 -2.47 -11.10
CA ALA A 68 -20.25 -2.49 -12.54
C ALA A 68 -21.64 -1.91 -12.87
N GLY A 69 -21.67 -0.98 -13.83
CA GLY A 69 -22.89 -0.29 -14.25
C GLY A 69 -23.28 0.92 -13.39
N LYS A 70 -22.61 1.19 -12.26
CA LYS A 70 -22.79 2.44 -11.50
C LYS A 70 -21.82 3.50 -12.04
N ASN A 71 -22.27 4.75 -12.10
CA ASN A 71 -21.41 5.87 -12.49
C ASN A 71 -20.35 6.13 -11.40
N PRO A 72 -19.05 5.94 -11.67
CA PRO A 72 -18.00 6.00 -10.63
C PRO A 72 -17.94 7.39 -9.96
N GLN A 73 -18.19 8.45 -10.71
CA GLN A 73 -18.20 9.83 -10.21
C GLN A 73 -19.29 10.12 -9.17
N ARG A 74 -20.35 9.31 -9.10
CA ARG A 74 -21.47 9.49 -8.17
C ARG A 74 -21.37 8.61 -6.93
N LEU A 75 -20.36 7.75 -6.84
CA LEU A 75 -20.20 6.82 -5.74
C LEU A 75 -19.62 7.53 -4.51
N SER A 76 -20.09 7.09 -3.33
CA SER A 76 -19.51 7.55 -2.07
C SER A 76 -18.12 6.93 -1.86
N LYS A 77 -17.22 7.67 -1.19
CA LYS A 77 -15.88 7.16 -0.86
C LYS A 77 -15.96 5.86 -0.06
N HIS A 78 -16.88 5.80 0.89
CA HIS A 78 -17.07 4.65 1.78
C HIS A 78 -17.48 3.41 0.99
N THR A 79 -18.45 3.55 0.09
CA THR A 79 -18.91 2.43 -0.76
C THR A 79 -17.79 1.86 -1.61
N VAL A 80 -16.97 2.70 -2.25
CA VAL A 80 -15.84 2.20 -3.06
C VAL A 80 -14.83 1.45 -2.19
N LEU A 81 -14.56 1.93 -0.97
CA LEU A 81 -13.64 1.28 -0.04
C LEU A 81 -14.18 -0.05 0.48
N ASP A 82 -15.43 -0.11 0.94
CA ASP A 82 -16.03 -1.34 1.46
C ASP A 82 -16.05 -2.44 0.41
N GLU A 83 -16.51 -2.11 -0.80
CA GLU A 83 -16.57 -3.06 -1.92
C GLU A 83 -15.18 -3.51 -2.33
N SER A 84 -14.17 -2.63 -2.22
CA SER A 84 -12.78 -3.03 -2.44
C SER A 84 -12.29 -4.01 -1.39
N ILE A 85 -12.59 -3.79 -0.10
CA ILE A 85 -12.21 -4.70 0.98
C ILE A 85 -12.92 -6.04 0.80
N ALA A 86 -14.22 -6.02 0.50
CA ALA A 86 -15.01 -7.20 0.23
C ALA A 86 -14.43 -8.02 -0.93
N ARG A 87 -14.04 -7.36 -2.03
CA ARG A 87 -13.38 -8.03 -3.17
C ARG A 87 -12.05 -8.67 -2.79
N HIS A 88 -11.20 -7.99 -2.02
CA HIS A 88 -9.92 -8.57 -1.59
C HIS A 88 -10.14 -9.80 -0.71
N ARG A 89 -11.08 -9.75 0.23
CA ARG A 89 -11.45 -10.89 1.08
C ARG A 89 -12.00 -12.06 0.26
N PHE A 90 -12.87 -11.78 -0.71
CA PHE A 90 -13.40 -12.77 -1.63
C PHE A 90 -12.29 -13.43 -2.48
N MET A 91 -11.34 -12.64 -3.00
CA MET A 91 -10.22 -13.18 -3.76
C MET A 91 -9.33 -14.07 -2.89
N GLN A 92 -9.06 -13.66 -1.64
CA GLN A 92 -8.31 -14.48 -0.69
C GLN A 92 -9.01 -15.80 -0.39
N SER A 93 -10.31 -15.79 -0.10
CA SER A 93 -11.06 -17.03 0.13
C SER A 93 -11.08 -17.91 -1.12
N ASN A 94 -11.27 -17.33 -2.30
CA ASN A 94 -11.26 -18.09 -3.56
C ASN A 94 -9.89 -18.73 -3.84
N CYS A 95 -8.79 -18.04 -3.54
CA CYS A 95 -7.45 -18.62 -3.63
C CYS A 95 -7.28 -19.79 -2.65
N LEU A 96 -7.77 -19.68 -1.41
CA LEU A 96 -7.73 -20.78 -0.44
C LEU A 96 -8.55 -21.99 -0.91
N HIS A 97 -9.77 -21.77 -1.41
CA HIS A 97 -10.60 -22.83 -1.97
C HIS A 97 -9.91 -23.53 -3.15
N ALA A 98 -9.32 -22.76 -4.08
CA ALA A 98 -8.59 -23.33 -5.21
C ALA A 98 -7.38 -24.16 -4.76
N ILE A 99 -6.64 -23.70 -3.73
CA ILE A 99 -5.54 -24.47 -3.14
C ILE A 99 -6.04 -25.80 -2.58
N GLN A 100 -7.14 -25.77 -1.82
CA GLN A 100 -7.71 -26.99 -1.26
C GLN A 100 -8.16 -27.96 -2.36
N SER A 101 -8.91 -27.48 -3.36
CA SER A 101 -9.33 -28.32 -4.49
C SER A 101 -8.15 -28.92 -5.26
N MET A 102 -7.05 -28.20 -5.41
CA MET A 102 -5.83 -28.76 -6.02
C MET A 102 -5.22 -29.87 -5.16
N ARG A 103 -5.24 -29.76 -3.83
CA ARG A 103 -4.76 -30.82 -2.93
C ARG A 103 -5.65 -32.06 -3.01
N ASP A 104 -6.96 -31.87 -3.03
CA ASP A 104 -7.93 -32.96 -3.14
C ASP A 104 -7.73 -33.74 -4.46
N LEU A 105 -7.55 -33.02 -5.58
CA LEU A 105 -7.26 -33.65 -6.88
C LEU A 105 -5.93 -34.40 -6.92
N ILE A 106 -4.90 -33.91 -6.23
CA ILE A 106 -3.61 -34.61 -6.12
C ILE A 106 -3.78 -35.90 -5.31
N GLN A 107 -4.54 -35.85 -4.22
CA GLN A 107 -4.85 -37.01 -3.40
C GLN A 107 -5.63 -38.06 -4.21
N GLU A 108 -6.72 -37.67 -4.88
CA GLU A 108 -7.49 -38.59 -5.75
C GLU A 108 -6.61 -39.21 -6.83
N ARG A 109 -5.72 -38.42 -7.45
CA ARG A 109 -4.75 -38.94 -8.43
C ARG A 109 -3.84 -39.98 -7.81
N ASP A 110 -3.33 -39.74 -6.61
CA ASP A 110 -2.45 -40.68 -5.91
C ASP A 110 -3.19 -41.97 -5.54
N GLU A 111 -4.43 -41.87 -5.05
CA GLU A 111 -5.30 -43.03 -4.78
C GLU A 111 -5.53 -43.86 -6.04
N LEU A 112 -5.92 -43.24 -7.16
CA LEU A 112 -6.08 -43.93 -8.45
C LEU A 112 -4.78 -44.55 -8.95
N LEU A 113 -3.63 -43.90 -8.74
CA LEU A 113 -2.33 -44.46 -9.10
C LEU A 113 -2.04 -45.73 -8.30
N THR A 114 -2.34 -45.72 -6.99
CA THR A 114 -2.16 -46.91 -6.15
C THR A 114 -3.04 -48.06 -6.64
N GLU A 115 -4.33 -47.81 -6.91
CA GLU A 115 -5.26 -48.83 -7.43
C GLU A 115 -4.77 -49.41 -8.76
N ILE A 116 -4.39 -48.55 -9.72
CA ILE A 116 -3.85 -48.99 -11.01
C ILE A 116 -2.59 -49.84 -10.82
N ASN A 117 -1.71 -49.45 -9.89
CA ASN A 117 -0.49 -50.20 -9.62
C ASN A 117 -0.78 -51.56 -8.98
N THR A 118 -1.80 -51.66 -8.10
CA THR A 118 -2.24 -52.97 -7.58
C THR A 118 -2.67 -53.91 -8.69
N TRP A 119 -3.43 -53.42 -9.68
CA TRP A 119 -3.89 -54.23 -10.82
C TRP A 119 -2.76 -54.58 -11.80
N ARG A 120 -1.80 -53.68 -12.00
CA ARG A 120 -0.60 -53.93 -12.81
C ARG A 120 0.27 -55.01 -12.19
N ASN A 121 0.52 -54.89 -10.89
CA ASN A 121 1.30 -55.88 -10.13
C ASN A 121 0.61 -57.25 -10.18
N ALA A 122 -0.72 -57.30 -10.02
CA ALA A 122 -1.49 -58.54 -10.16
C ALA A 122 -1.43 -59.15 -11.58
N SER A 123 -1.21 -58.32 -12.60
CA SER A 123 -1.10 -58.74 -14.01
C SER A 123 0.35 -58.98 -14.47
N GLY A 124 1.34 -58.89 -13.57
CA GLY A 124 2.77 -59.03 -13.90
C GLY A 124 3.35 -57.86 -14.71
N LEU A 125 2.68 -56.71 -14.72
CA LEU A 125 3.14 -55.48 -15.37
C LEU A 125 3.87 -54.58 -14.38
N ASN A 126 4.80 -53.76 -14.88
CA ASN A 126 5.54 -52.81 -14.06
C ASN A 126 4.66 -51.67 -13.54
N GLU A 127 4.98 -51.19 -12.33
CA GLU A 127 4.30 -50.07 -11.69
C GLU A 127 4.42 -48.77 -12.49
N ARG A 128 3.34 -47.99 -12.48
CA ARG A 128 3.32 -46.63 -13.01
C ARG A 128 3.83 -45.66 -11.96
N GLN A 129 4.81 -44.85 -12.33
CA GLN A 129 5.27 -43.76 -11.49
C GLN A 129 4.36 -42.53 -11.61
N PRO A 130 4.16 -41.76 -10.51
CA PRO A 130 3.43 -40.52 -10.56
C PRO A 130 4.14 -39.54 -11.50
N ARG A 131 3.39 -38.88 -12.39
CA ARG A 131 3.94 -37.76 -13.15
C ARG A 131 4.20 -36.61 -12.17
N ALA A 132 5.41 -36.08 -12.15
CA ALA A 132 5.70 -34.85 -11.44
C ALA A 132 4.86 -33.73 -12.07
N VAL A 133 3.83 -33.30 -11.35
CA VAL A 133 3.16 -32.04 -11.65
C VAL A 133 3.96 -31.01 -10.87
N ASP A 134 4.66 -30.14 -11.58
CA ASP A 134 5.38 -29.01 -10.98
C ASP A 134 4.35 -27.98 -10.48
N MET A 135 3.67 -28.34 -9.38
CA MET A 135 2.95 -27.40 -8.56
C MET A 135 3.94 -26.98 -7.49
N ASN A 136 4.30 -25.71 -7.47
CA ASN A 136 5.09 -25.11 -6.39
C ASN A 136 4.26 -25.16 -5.08
N ALA A 137 4.18 -26.33 -4.46
CA ALA A 137 3.38 -26.60 -3.26
C ALA A 137 3.83 -25.72 -2.08
N GLU A 138 5.13 -25.41 -2.01
CA GLU A 138 5.70 -24.46 -1.07
C GLU A 138 5.17 -23.03 -1.29
N ARG A 139 4.99 -22.62 -2.55
CA ARG A 139 4.43 -21.31 -2.89
C ARG A 139 2.94 -21.23 -2.54
N LEU A 140 2.19 -22.31 -2.75
CA LEU A 140 0.78 -22.41 -2.36
C LEU A 140 0.62 -22.41 -0.83
N GLY A 141 1.46 -23.16 -0.11
CA GLY A 141 1.47 -23.17 1.36
C GLY A 141 1.90 -21.83 1.96
N SER A 142 2.82 -21.10 1.30
CA SER A 142 3.21 -19.75 1.71
C SER A 142 2.07 -18.74 1.51
N LEU A 143 1.31 -18.86 0.42
CA LEU A 143 0.14 -18.02 0.15
C LEU A 143 -0.96 -18.25 1.20
N GLU A 144 -1.24 -19.51 1.53
CA GLU A 144 -2.21 -19.88 2.55
C GLU A 144 -1.85 -19.31 3.92
N LYS A 145 -0.58 -19.43 4.34
CA LYS A 145 -0.08 -18.85 5.60
C LYS A 145 -0.19 -17.33 5.60
N ALA A 146 0.14 -16.67 4.49
CA ALA A 146 0.04 -15.22 4.38
C ALA A 146 -1.42 -14.71 4.49
N ILE A 147 -2.38 -15.48 3.98
CA ILE A 147 -3.82 -15.17 4.12
C ILE A 147 -4.29 -15.38 5.57
N HIS A 148 -3.91 -16.50 6.20
CA HIS A 148 -4.32 -16.82 7.57
C HIS A 148 -3.69 -15.93 8.65
N MET A 149 -2.50 -15.38 8.41
CA MET A 149 -1.81 -14.48 9.36
C MET A 149 -2.36 -13.04 9.36
N ASN A 150 -3.37 -12.72 8.55
CA ASN A 150 -4.08 -11.43 8.55
C ASN A 150 -5.50 -11.50 9.16
N PRO A 151 -5.76 -12.09 10.34
CA PRO A 151 -7.07 -12.00 10.97
C PRO A 151 -7.15 -10.69 11.75
N SER A 152 -7.32 -9.57 11.04
CA SER A 152 -7.73 -8.31 11.68
C SER A 152 -9.25 -8.21 11.63
N ASP A 153 -9.92 -9.05 12.42
CA ASP A 153 -11.33 -8.86 12.77
C ASP A 153 -11.43 -7.70 13.77
N SER A 154 -11.63 -6.50 13.24
CA SER A 154 -12.16 -5.38 14.01
C SER A 154 -13.69 -5.40 13.90
N SER A 155 -14.31 -6.37 14.57
CA SER A 155 -15.74 -6.38 14.85
C SER A 155 -16.04 -5.55 16.10
N SER A 156 -15.82 -4.23 16.04
CA SER A 156 -16.35 -3.31 17.05
C SER A 156 -17.80 -2.96 16.70
N GLY A 157 -18.72 -3.79 17.19
CA GLY A 157 -20.15 -3.49 17.21
C GLY A 157 -20.42 -2.20 17.98
N CYS A 158 -20.77 -1.13 17.27
CA CYS A 158 -21.36 0.07 17.85
C CYS A 158 -22.78 -0.26 18.31
N THR A 159 -22.93 -0.69 19.57
CA THR A 159 -24.22 -0.74 20.24
C THR A 159 -24.51 0.65 20.78
N SER A 160 -25.25 1.46 20.03
CA SER A 160 -25.80 2.72 20.53
C SER A 160 -26.99 2.41 21.43
N GLN A 161 -26.76 2.35 22.75
CA GLN A 161 -27.83 2.46 23.73
C GLN A 161 -28.28 3.92 23.81
N SER A 162 -29.53 4.16 23.46
CA SER A 162 -30.25 5.39 23.83
C SER A 162 -30.56 5.37 25.33
N PRO A 163 -30.57 6.54 25.99
CA PRO A 163 -31.52 6.76 27.06
C PRO A 163 -32.42 7.95 26.72
N ASP A 164 -33.72 7.64 26.63
CA ASP A 164 -34.80 8.58 26.91
C ASP A 164 -34.69 9.05 28.37
N SER A 165 -34.77 10.37 28.59
CA SER A 165 -35.36 10.95 29.80
C SER A 165 -35.71 12.41 29.55
N GLU A 166 -37.00 12.68 29.74
CA GLU A 166 -37.75 13.91 29.56
C GLU A 166 -37.53 14.93 30.71
N LEU A 167 -38.08 16.14 30.52
CA LEU A 167 -38.33 17.27 31.46
C LEU A 167 -37.40 18.51 31.33
N GLY A 168 -37.95 19.59 30.74
CA GLY A 168 -37.36 20.95 30.67
C GLY A 168 -37.74 21.85 31.88
N PRO A 169 -37.85 23.20 31.76
CA PRO A 169 -37.13 24.14 30.90
C PRO A 169 -36.62 25.45 31.62
N LYS A 170 -35.85 26.27 30.87
CA LYS A 170 -35.56 27.75 30.99
C LYS A 170 -34.55 28.32 32.02
N ASN A 171 -33.48 28.93 31.50
CA ASN A 171 -33.08 30.37 31.62
C ASN A 171 -31.71 30.55 30.94
N VAL A 172 -31.60 31.27 29.80
CA VAL A 172 -31.15 32.66 29.65
C VAL A 172 -30.00 33.05 30.59
N GLU A 173 -28.77 33.15 30.07
CA GLU A 173 -27.96 34.37 29.99
C GLU A 173 -26.57 34.11 29.36
N ASP A 174 -25.92 35.21 29.01
CA ASP A 174 -24.83 35.44 28.06
C ASP A 174 -23.47 34.77 28.33
N GLY A 175 -22.61 34.79 27.29
CA GLY A 175 -21.18 34.92 27.53
C GLY A 175 -20.25 33.99 26.74
N ASN A 176 -19.90 34.44 25.53
CA ASN A 176 -18.52 34.64 25.08
C ASN A 176 -17.41 33.62 25.47
N GLN A 177 -16.79 33.08 24.42
CA GLN A 177 -15.33 32.90 24.26
C GLN A 177 -14.61 31.58 24.66
N THR A 178 -13.86 31.10 23.66
CA THR A 178 -12.60 30.31 23.67
C THR A 178 -12.66 28.78 23.70
N GLY A 179 -11.85 28.17 22.81
CA GLY A 179 -11.24 26.86 23.07
C GLY A 179 -11.33 25.78 21.99
N PHE A 180 -10.97 26.02 20.72
CA PHE A 180 -10.80 24.92 19.77
C PHE A 180 -9.40 24.29 19.84
N ALA A 181 -9.35 23.24 20.67
CA ALA A 181 -8.71 21.95 20.51
C ALA A 181 -7.56 21.76 19.48
N SER A 182 -6.37 21.49 20.04
CA SER A 182 -5.60 20.25 19.91
C SER A 182 -5.46 19.58 18.53
N GLN A 183 -4.26 19.66 17.97
CA GLN A 183 -3.78 18.80 16.88
C GLN A 183 -3.46 17.38 17.41
N PRO A 184 -3.90 16.31 16.72
CA PRO A 184 -3.20 15.04 16.77
C PRO A 184 -2.14 14.98 15.66
N HIS A 185 -0.89 14.88 16.11
CA HIS A 185 0.26 14.38 15.40
C HIS A 185 -0.02 12.92 15.02
N CYS A 186 0.09 12.57 13.73
CA CYS A 186 0.17 11.17 13.33
C CYS A 186 1.52 10.95 12.66
N SER A 187 2.39 10.29 13.41
CA SER A 187 3.75 9.94 13.02
C SER A 187 3.72 8.79 12.01
N SER A 188 4.23 9.07 10.81
CA SER A 188 5.05 8.20 9.96
C SER A 188 4.87 6.68 10.11
N LEU A 189 4.21 6.06 9.13
CA LEU A 189 4.53 4.70 8.67
C LEU A 189 5.04 4.79 7.23
N THR A 190 6.35 4.96 7.10
CA THR A 190 7.10 4.74 5.87
C THR A 190 8.03 3.57 6.15
N THR A 191 7.90 2.46 5.40
CA THR A 191 8.98 1.59 4.87
C THR A 191 8.38 0.24 4.48
N PHE A 192 8.11 0.03 3.18
CA PHE A 192 8.53 -1.16 2.43
C PHE A 192 8.06 -1.05 0.96
N MET A 193 9.01 -0.82 0.05
CA MET A 193 9.12 -1.43 -1.28
C MET A 193 10.25 -0.72 -2.05
N ALA A 194 11.44 -1.33 -2.03
CA ALA A 194 12.44 -1.12 -3.07
C ALA A 194 12.35 -2.34 -4.00
N ALA A 195 11.72 -2.14 -5.16
CA ALA A 195 11.71 -3.11 -6.25
C ALA A 195 12.91 -2.85 -7.17
N ALA A 196 13.44 -3.97 -7.67
CA ALA A 196 14.55 -4.07 -8.60
C ALA A 196 14.40 -3.22 -9.87
N GLN A 197 15.47 -2.52 -10.21
CA GLN A 197 15.86 -2.15 -11.58
C GLN A 197 16.96 -3.16 -11.95
N GLY A 198 16.94 -3.88 -13.07
CA GLY A 198 16.79 -3.39 -14.43
C GLY A 198 18.11 -3.71 -15.13
N ALA A 199 18.14 -4.80 -15.90
CA ALA A 199 19.26 -5.14 -16.78
C ALA A 199 18.67 -5.43 -18.17
N HIS A 200 18.85 -4.45 -19.05
CA HIS A 200 18.58 -4.50 -20.47
C HIS A 200 19.94 -4.44 -21.18
N ASP A 201 20.00 -5.10 -22.34
CA ASP A 201 21.09 -5.08 -23.33
C ASP A 201 22.34 -5.92 -23.02
N ASP A 202 22.43 -7.10 -23.65
CA ASP A 202 23.43 -7.26 -24.71
C ASP A 202 23.04 -8.39 -25.67
N MET A 203 22.66 -8.02 -26.89
CA MET A 203 22.29 -8.92 -27.97
C MET A 203 23.44 -8.90 -28.97
N SER A 204 24.33 -9.89 -28.86
CA SER A 204 25.41 -10.15 -29.82
C SER A 204 25.77 -11.63 -29.79
N ASN A 205 25.17 -12.41 -30.70
CA ASN A 205 25.61 -13.77 -30.96
C ASN A 205 25.68 -13.99 -32.49
N PRO A 206 26.89 -14.02 -33.08
CA PRO A 206 27.07 -14.35 -34.49
C PRO A 206 27.26 -15.86 -34.67
N PHE A 207 26.30 -16.50 -35.34
CA PHE A 207 26.46 -17.85 -35.89
C PHE A 207 27.37 -17.81 -37.14
N PRO A 208 28.44 -18.62 -37.24
CA PRO A 208 29.13 -18.84 -38.50
C PRO A 208 28.43 -19.93 -39.32
N LEU A 209 28.19 -19.60 -40.59
CA LEU A 209 27.72 -20.50 -41.64
C LEU A 209 28.81 -21.54 -41.96
N SER A 210 28.46 -22.83 -41.86
CA SER A 210 29.24 -23.91 -42.45
C SER A 210 28.79 -24.10 -43.90
N THR A 211 29.67 -23.77 -44.84
CA THR A 211 29.54 -24.11 -46.26
C THR A 211 29.67 -25.63 -46.46
N GLY A 212 28.80 -26.19 -47.29
CA GLY A 212 29.04 -27.43 -48.03
C GLY A 212 29.72 -27.15 -49.36
#